data_AF-A0A2N0KS76-F1
#
_entry.id   AF-A0A2N0KS76-F1
#
_cell.length_a   1.000
_cell.length_b   1.000
_cell.length_c   1.000
_cell.angle_alpha   90.00
_cell.angle_beta   90.00
_cell.angle_gamma   90.00
#
_symmetry.space_group_name_H-M   'P 1'
#
loop_
_entity.id
_entity.type
_entity.pdbx_description
1 polymer ?
#
loop_
_entity_poly.entity_id
_entity_poly.type
_entity_poly.pdbx_seq_one_letter_code
_entity_poly.pdbx_strand_id
1 'polypeptide(L)'
;NPATPPDAVSIPFGQGHRDGGRYSAGRGGNLMAILDAVHDETTGSLAWAANKVSVTPTGEWVRVPKFENTVPDFPRDEHNHVIELTSEDTH
;
A
#
# COMPACT_ATOMS: atom_id res chain seq x y z
N ASN A 1 -7.69 -5.16 -0.32
CA ASN A 1 -7.21 -6.36 -1.03
C ASN A 1 -8.29 -7.42 -0.84
N PRO A 2 -8.96 -7.90 -1.90
CA PRO A 2 -10.04 -8.87 -1.77
C PRO A 2 -9.60 -10.25 -1.22
N ALA A 3 -8.30 -10.58 -1.27
CA ALA A 3 -7.78 -11.86 -0.78
C ALA A 3 -7.37 -11.87 0.69
N THR A 4 -7.37 -10.71 1.38
CA THR A 4 -7.00 -10.64 2.80
C THR A 4 -8.19 -11.06 3.66
N PRO A 5 -8.01 -11.95 4.68
CA PRO A 5 -9.07 -12.29 5.61
C PRO A 5 -9.69 -11.05 6.28
N PRO A 6 -11.00 -11.03 6.59
CA PRO A 6 -11.68 -9.84 7.11
C PRO A 6 -11.06 -9.26 8.39
N ASP A 7 -10.55 -10.13 9.26
CA ASP A 7 -10.03 -9.77 10.58
C ASP A 7 -8.49 -9.66 10.60
N ALA A 8 -7.87 -9.58 9.43
CA ALA A 8 -6.42 -9.50 9.29
C ALA A 8 -5.99 -8.19 8.63
N VAL A 9 -4.93 -7.59 9.16
CA VAL A 9 -4.23 -6.49 8.52
C VAL A 9 -2.80 -6.92 8.21
N SER A 10 -2.38 -6.70 6.97
CA SER A 10 -1.00 -6.93 6.54
C SER A 10 -0.28 -5.59 6.44
N ILE A 11 0.86 -5.48 7.11
CA ILE A 11 1.72 -4.28 7.05
C ILE A 11 3.11 -4.72 6.57
N PRO A 12 3.69 -4.06 5.56
CA PRO A 12 5.02 -4.42 5.08
C PRO A 12 6.11 -4.07 6.09
N PHE A 13 7.13 -4.91 6.19
CA PHE A 13 8.38 -4.61 6.90
C PHE A 13 9.35 -3.80 6.03
N GLY A 14 10.33 -3.15 6.68
CA GLY A 14 11.39 -2.39 6.01
C GLY A 14 11.22 -0.86 6.05
N GLN A 15 10.16 -0.36 6.70
CA GLN A 15 9.97 1.07 6.97
C GLN A 15 10.37 1.45 8.41
N GLY A 16 10.50 2.75 8.68
CA GLY A 16 10.79 3.28 10.02
C GLY A 16 12.27 3.24 10.43
N HIS A 17 13.19 3.14 9.47
CA HIS A 17 14.62 3.29 9.74
C HIS A 17 14.92 4.72 10.22
N ARG A 18 15.69 4.85 11.30
CA ARG A 18 16.17 6.15 11.80
C ARG A 18 17.41 6.61 11.04
N ASP A 19 18.39 5.71 10.89
CA ASP A 19 19.70 6.00 10.30
C ASP A 19 19.86 5.38 8.90
N GLY A 20 18.78 5.37 8.12
CA GLY A 20 18.72 4.76 6.78
C GLY A 20 19.35 5.57 5.64
N GLY A 21 20.08 6.64 5.97
CA GLY A 21 20.57 7.62 5.00
C GLY A 21 19.44 8.26 4.19
N ARG A 22 19.75 8.76 3.00
CA ARG A 22 18.84 9.59 2.19
C ARG A 22 17.53 8.92 1.73
N TYR A 23 17.45 7.59 1.74
CA TYR A 23 16.35 6.87 1.09
C TYR A 23 15.41 6.15 2.05
N SER A 24 15.87 5.76 3.25
CA SER A 24 15.03 5.05 4.22
C SER A 24 14.93 5.74 5.58
N ALA A 25 15.74 6.77 5.86
CA ALA A 25 15.63 7.54 7.10
C ALA A 25 14.28 8.29 7.18
N GLY A 26 13.63 8.21 8.33
CA GLY A 26 12.44 9.01 8.67
C GLY A 26 11.18 8.69 7.85
N ARG A 27 11.15 7.54 7.15
CA ARG A 27 10.03 7.16 6.28
C ARG A 27 9.17 6.05 6.90
N GLY A 28 7.89 6.35 7.13
CA GLY A 28 6.91 5.39 7.66
C GLY A 28 7.17 5.00 9.11
N GLY A 29 6.39 4.05 9.63
CA GLY A 29 6.52 3.52 10.99
C GLY A 29 7.37 2.24 11.05
N ASN A 30 8.01 2.00 12.20
CA ASN A 30 8.74 0.76 12.47
C ASN A 30 7.82 -0.25 13.17
N LEU A 31 7.46 -1.33 12.47
CA LEU A 31 6.64 -2.40 13.04
C LEU A 31 7.30 -3.11 14.22
N MET A 32 8.62 -3.30 14.19
CA MET A 32 9.34 -3.97 15.29
C MET A 32 9.23 -3.20 16.61
N ALA A 33 8.87 -1.91 16.57
CA ALA A 33 8.67 -1.10 17.77
C ALA A 33 7.35 -1.39 18.50
N ILE A 34 6.40 -2.09 17.86
CA ILE A 34 5.06 -2.35 18.41
C ILE A 34 4.71 -3.85 18.50
N LEU A 35 5.59 -4.74 18.06
CA LEU A 35 5.37 -6.18 18.15
C LEU A 35 5.77 -6.68 19.54
N ASP A 36 4.96 -7.57 20.08
CA ASP A 36 5.34 -8.30 21.28
C ASP A 36 6.46 -9.30 20.97
N ALA A 37 7.45 -9.37 21.86
CA ALA A 37 8.59 -10.28 21.75
C ALA A 37 8.25 -11.72 22.20
N VAL A 38 7.12 -12.25 21.73
CA VAL A 38 6.69 -13.62 22.00
C VAL A 38 7.37 -14.58 21.03
N HIS A 39 7.83 -15.72 21.55
CA HIS A 39 8.49 -16.74 20.75
C HIS A 39 7.70 -18.04 20.81
N ASP A 40 7.71 -18.78 19.70
CA ASP A 40 7.15 -20.12 19.63
C ASP A 40 7.96 -21.08 20.52
N GLU A 41 7.30 -21.79 21.42
CA GLU A 41 7.96 -22.61 22.44
C GLU A 41 8.72 -23.80 21.84
N THR A 42 8.32 -24.28 20.66
CA THR A 42 8.93 -25.45 20.02
C THR A 42 10.17 -25.08 19.21
N THR A 43 10.10 -23.98 18.46
CA THR A 43 11.14 -23.58 17.49
C THR A 43 12.03 -22.44 17.99
N GLY A 44 11.60 -21.70 19.02
CA GLY A 44 12.27 -20.48 19.49
C GLY A 44 12.18 -19.32 18.49
N SER A 45 11.39 -19.43 17.43
CA SER A 45 11.22 -18.36 16.44
C SER A 45 10.28 -17.27 16.97
N LEU A 46 10.46 -16.02 16.52
CA LEU A 46 9.53 -14.93 16.82
C LEU A 46 8.13 -15.29 16.31
N ALA A 47 7.14 -15.26 17.21
CA ALA A 47 5.73 -15.47 16.90
C ALA A 47 5.11 -14.20 16.29
N TRP A 48 5.64 -13.75 15.15
CA TRP A 48 5.32 -12.47 14.52
C TRP A 48 3.82 -12.28 14.22
N ALA A 49 3.08 -13.37 13.98
CA ALA A 49 1.65 -13.35 13.69
C ALA A 49 0.74 -13.49 14.93
N ALA A 50 1.31 -13.54 16.15
CA ALA A 50 0.54 -13.74 17.39
C ALA A 50 0.01 -12.42 18.02
N ASN A 51 0.13 -11.29 17.31
CA ASN A 51 -0.20 -9.97 17.82
C ASN A 51 -1.67 -9.62 17.59
N LYS A 52 -2.38 -9.22 18.65
CA LYS A 52 -3.73 -8.65 18.56
C LYS A 52 -3.64 -7.13 18.64
N VAL A 53 -4.21 -6.45 17.65
CA VAL A 53 -4.14 -4.99 17.53
C VAL A 53 -5.53 -4.37 17.46
N SER A 54 -5.64 -3.11 17.88
CA SER A 54 -6.79 -2.25 17.62
C SER A 54 -6.43 -1.22 16.55
N VAL A 55 -7.28 -1.04 15.54
CA VAL A 55 -7.08 -0.05 14.48
C VAL A 55 -8.06 1.10 14.69
N THR A 56 -7.55 2.33 14.74
CA THR A 56 -8.36 3.55 14.81
C THR A 56 -7.97 4.47 13.67
N PRO A 57 -8.93 5.02 12.89
CA PRO A 57 -8.63 6.00 11.86
C PRO A 57 -7.95 7.24 12.46
N THR A 58 -6.87 7.70 11.83
CA THR A 58 -6.13 8.89 12.30
C THR A 58 -6.80 10.21 11.88
N GLY A 59 -7.69 10.17 10.88
CA GLY A 59 -8.27 11.36 10.23
C GLY A 59 -7.36 11.97 9.16
N GLU A 60 -6.12 11.50 9.03
CA GLU A 60 -5.19 11.94 7.99
C GLU A 60 -5.37 11.12 6.72
N TRP A 61 -5.29 11.79 5.57
CA TRP A 61 -5.31 11.13 4.26
C TRP A 61 -4.01 11.43 3.50
N VAL A 62 -3.44 10.39 2.88
CA VAL A 62 -2.25 10.51 2.06
C VAL A 62 -2.48 9.81 0.73
N ARG A 63 -2.01 10.43 -0.37
CA ARG A 63 -2.06 9.83 -1.69
C ARG A 63 -1.02 8.71 -1.79
N VAL A 64 -1.49 7.47 -1.97
CA VAL A 64 -0.62 6.32 -2.20
C VAL A 64 -0.36 6.16 -3.69
N PRO A 65 0.90 6.26 -4.17
CA PRO A 65 1.22 5.99 -5.57
C PRO A 65 0.97 4.51 -5.88
N LYS A 66 0.32 4.24 -7.01
CA LYS A 66 0.10 2.90 -7.54
C LYS A 66 0.58 2.89 -8.98
N PHE A 67 1.28 1.83 -9.38
CA PHE A 67 1.74 1.65 -10.75
C PHE A 67 0.72 0.92 -11.63
N GLU A 68 -0.11 0.07 -11.02
CA GLU A 68 -1.20 -0.60 -11.72
C GLU A 68 -2.46 0.28 -11.64
N ASN A 69 -3.01 0.59 -12.82
CA ASN A 69 -4.33 1.16 -12.96
C ASN A 69 -5.13 0.28 -13.92
N THR A 70 -6.33 -0.11 -13.52
CA THR A 70 -7.38 -0.44 -14.49
C THR A 70 -7.90 0.89 -15.03
N VAL A 71 -7.28 1.37 -16.12
CA VAL A 71 -7.91 2.43 -16.91
C VAL A 71 -9.25 1.85 -17.34
N PRO A 72 -10.41 2.49 -17.04
CA PRO A 72 -11.65 2.09 -17.67
C PRO A 72 -11.41 2.06 -19.18
N ASP A 73 -11.85 1.02 -19.89
CA ASP A 73 -11.87 1.06 -21.35
C ASP A 73 -12.48 2.40 -21.75
N PHE A 74 -11.83 3.14 -22.67
CA PHE A 74 -12.46 4.32 -23.24
C PHE A 74 -13.84 3.92 -23.76
N PRO A 75 -14.89 4.74 -23.56
CA PRO A 75 -16.20 4.44 -24.12
C PRO A 75 -16.04 4.22 -25.63
N ARG A 76 -16.20 2.96 -26.06
CA ARG A 76 -16.17 2.57 -27.47
C ARG A 76 -17.58 2.78 -28.01
N ASP A 77 -17.70 3.57 -29.06
CA ASP A 77 -18.94 3.61 -29.83
C ASP A 77 -19.15 2.26 -30.56
N GLU A 78 -20.36 1.99 -31.05
CA GLU A 78 -20.70 0.74 -31.73
C GLU A 78 -19.82 0.45 -32.98
N HIS A 79 -19.08 1.45 -33.44
CA HIS A 79 -18.33 1.41 -34.70
C HIS A 79 -16.80 1.54 -34.51
N ASN A 80 -16.30 1.55 -33.27
CA ASN A 80 -14.87 1.68 -32.93
C ASN A 80 -14.17 2.87 -33.61
N HIS A 81 -14.82 4.02 -33.77
CA HIS A 81 -14.15 5.19 -34.35
C HIS A 81 -13.26 5.86 -33.31
N VAL A 82 -11.95 5.83 -33.55
CA VAL A 82 -11.02 6.72 -32.86
C VAL A 82 -11.18 8.10 -33.50
N ILE A 83 -11.79 9.05 -32.78
CA ILE A 83 -11.82 10.45 -33.23
C ILE A 83 -10.43 11.05 -33.02
N GLU A 84 -9.72 11.28 -34.12
CA GLU A 84 -8.50 12.07 -34.14
C GLU A 84 -8.89 13.54 -33.91
N LEU A 85 -8.47 14.10 -32.77
CA LEU A 85 -8.59 15.54 -32.52
C LEU A 85 -7.35 16.22 -33.11
N THR A 86 -7.40 16.60 -34.39
CA THR A 86 -6.43 17.54 -34.93
C THR A 86 -6.64 18.90 -34.26
N SER A 87 -5.62 19.36 -33.54
CA SER A 87 -5.56 20.72 -33.03
C SER A 87 -5.18 21.66 -34.19
N GLU A 88 -6.11 21.86 -35.12
CA GLU A 88 -6.00 22.92 -36.13
C GLU A 88 -7.02 24.00 -35.76
N ASP A 89 -6.61 24.89 -34.86
CA ASP A 89 -7.24 26.21 -34.75
C ASP A 89 -6.16 27.25 -34.45
N THR A 90 -5.62 27.82 -35.51
CA THR A 90 -4.95 29.12 -35.49
C THR A 90 -5.30 29.82 -36.79
N HIS A 91 -6.44 30.50 -36.80
CA HIS A 91 -6.70 31.63 -37.69
C HIS A 91 -6.15 32.91 -37.05
#